data_AF-A0A228HZH9-F1
#
_entry.id   AF-A0A228HZH9-F1
#
_cell.length_a   1.000
_cell.length_b   1.000
_cell.length_c   1.000
_cell.angle_alpha   90.00
_cell.angle_beta   90.00
_cell.angle_gamma   90.00
#
_symmetry.space_group_name_H-M   'P 1'
#
loop_
_entity.id
_entity.type
_entity.pdbx_description
1 polymer ?
#
loop_
_entity_poly.entity_id
_entity_poly.type
_entity_poly.pdbx_seq_one_letter_code
_entity_poly.pdbx_strand_id
1 'polypeptide(L)'
;MRVALACVGALAVQAAAAAPASCNERLTALIVPALRQTAFARHDIHADVDERNGDVYRIRLFSTPDHPGTPNREATVGWVTLDTRTMQALDVTRDPDRPDVLKIDRRALSRFVSTCSVSAAPMHSAVDCDALNRRAQAQGDDVMGSDAGRVVVGNGRLPFFSAPDDACRIDGLFIVEHDHVDARTEYGRFTSVVYLNPRTRGIAEGWVRTARLKPDGTGIAPRQP
;
A
#
# COMPACT_ATOMS: atom_id res chain seq x y z
N MET A 1 -48.36 56.02 -3.40
CA MET A 1 -48.55 54.57 -3.54
C MET A 1 -47.23 53.97 -3.99
N ARG A 2 -46.55 53.18 -3.15
CA ARG A 2 -45.30 52.48 -3.48
C ARG A 2 -45.61 50.98 -3.46
N VAL A 3 -45.54 50.32 -4.61
CA VAL A 3 -45.76 48.89 -4.76
C VAL A 3 -44.43 48.19 -4.46
N ALA A 4 -44.42 47.35 -3.43
CA ALA A 4 -43.29 46.47 -3.12
C ALA A 4 -43.41 45.19 -3.96
N LEU A 5 -42.43 44.93 -4.84
CA LEU A 5 -42.27 43.64 -5.48
C LEU A 5 -41.62 42.68 -4.48
N ALA A 6 -42.33 41.60 -4.13
CA ALA A 6 -41.77 40.50 -3.36
C ALA A 6 -41.09 39.51 -4.30
N CYS A 7 -39.77 39.35 -4.19
CA CYS A 7 -39.04 38.28 -4.85
C CYS A 7 -39.22 36.97 -4.06
N VAL A 8 -39.96 36.02 -4.62
CA VAL A 8 -40.00 34.64 -4.11
C VAL A 8 -38.85 33.87 -4.76
N GLY A 9 -37.74 33.72 -4.03
CA GLY A 9 -36.63 32.86 -4.44
C GLY A 9 -36.94 31.41 -4.12
N ALA A 10 -37.17 30.58 -5.13
CA ALA A 10 -37.26 29.14 -4.98
C ALA A 10 -35.83 28.57 -4.79
N LEU A 11 -35.53 28.08 -3.59
CA LEU A 11 -34.31 27.32 -3.32
C LEU A 11 -34.50 25.90 -3.84
N ALA A 12 -33.87 25.57 -4.96
CA ALA A 12 -33.73 24.21 -5.43
C ALA A 12 -32.72 23.47 -4.53
N VAL A 13 -33.22 22.55 -3.71
CA VAL A 13 -32.37 21.62 -2.94
C VAL A 13 -31.85 20.57 -3.91
N GLN A 14 -30.59 20.69 -4.34
CA GLN A 14 -29.91 19.64 -5.09
C GLN A 14 -29.50 18.53 -4.11
N ALA A 15 -30.16 17.38 -4.19
CA ALA A 15 -29.72 16.16 -3.55
C ALA A 15 -28.42 15.70 -4.22
N ALA A 16 -27.31 15.73 -3.47
CA ALA A 16 -26.05 15.15 -3.93
C ALA A 16 -26.23 13.63 -4.06
N ALA A 17 -26.30 13.13 -5.29
CA ALA A 17 -26.24 11.71 -5.56
C ALA A 17 -24.86 11.19 -5.13
N ALA A 18 -24.81 10.19 -4.24
CA ALA A 18 -23.57 9.54 -3.85
C ALA A 18 -22.87 8.96 -5.09
N ALA A 19 -21.55 9.17 -5.19
CA ALA A 19 -20.75 8.58 -6.25
C ALA A 19 -20.92 7.05 -6.28
N PRO A 20 -20.88 6.41 -7.46
CA PRO A 20 -21.00 4.96 -7.54
C PRO A 20 -19.86 4.32 -6.76
N ALA A 21 -20.21 3.45 -5.80
CA ALA A 21 -19.23 2.77 -4.98
C ALA A 21 -18.17 2.05 -5.81
N SER A 22 -16.91 2.18 -5.41
CA SER A 22 -15.76 1.55 -6.07
C SER A 22 -15.88 0.02 -6.05
N CYS A 23 -15.13 -0.68 -6.90
CA CYS A 23 -15.18 -2.15 -6.93
C CYS A 23 -14.74 -2.77 -5.60
N ASN A 24 -13.76 -2.16 -4.93
CA ASN A 24 -13.30 -2.60 -3.60
C ASN A 24 -14.35 -2.33 -2.53
N GLU A 25 -15.08 -1.21 -2.58
CA GLU A 25 -16.20 -0.94 -1.66
C GLU A 25 -17.34 -1.96 -1.84
N ARG A 26 -17.68 -2.29 -3.10
CA ARG A 26 -18.69 -3.32 -3.40
C ARG A 26 -18.27 -4.70 -2.91
N LEU A 27 -17.00 -5.05 -3.09
CA LEU A 27 -16.42 -6.31 -2.63
C LEU A 27 -16.39 -6.37 -1.10
N THR A 28 -15.98 -5.28 -0.46
CA THR A 28 -15.98 -5.13 1.01
C THR A 28 -17.39 -5.32 1.57
N ALA A 29 -18.38 -4.65 0.99
CA ALA A 29 -19.78 -4.78 1.39
C ALA A 29 -20.37 -6.18 1.14
N LEU A 30 -19.80 -6.95 0.20
CA LEU A 30 -20.21 -8.32 -0.08
C LEU A 30 -19.62 -9.33 0.92
N ILE A 31 -18.33 -9.20 1.22
CA ILE A 31 -17.56 -10.22 1.96
C ILE A 31 -17.59 -9.98 3.48
N VAL A 32 -17.30 -8.76 3.92
CA VAL A 32 -17.05 -8.46 5.34
C VAL A 32 -18.25 -8.75 6.26
N PRO A 33 -19.50 -8.48 5.86
CA PRO A 33 -20.67 -8.87 6.66
C PRO A 33 -20.84 -10.38 6.82
N ALA A 34 -20.34 -11.18 5.87
CA ALA A 34 -20.50 -12.64 5.86
C ALA A 34 -19.44 -13.39 6.69
N LEU A 35 -18.35 -12.72 7.08
CA LEU A 35 -17.28 -13.32 7.90
C LEU A 35 -17.86 -13.83 9.24
N ARG A 36 -17.51 -15.05 9.65
CA ARG A 36 -18.06 -15.63 10.89
C ARG A 36 -17.38 -15.09 12.14
N GLN A 37 -16.05 -14.95 12.08
CA GLN A 37 -15.22 -14.47 13.17
C GLN A 37 -14.19 -13.50 12.60
N THR A 38 -13.97 -12.37 13.26
CA THR A 38 -12.97 -11.38 12.85
C THR A 38 -12.14 -10.98 14.07
N ALA A 39 -10.81 -10.90 13.89
CA ALA A 39 -9.90 -10.40 14.92
C ALA A 39 -9.96 -8.86 15.07
N PHE A 40 -10.46 -8.19 14.04
CA PHE A 40 -10.61 -6.73 13.96
C PHE A 40 -12.10 -6.35 13.90
N ALA A 41 -12.41 -5.10 14.21
CA ALA A 41 -13.77 -4.60 14.04
C ALA A 41 -14.11 -4.59 12.55
N ARG A 42 -15.31 -5.05 12.20
CA ARG A 42 -15.71 -5.23 10.80
C ARG A 42 -15.64 -3.95 9.97
N HIS A 43 -15.86 -2.78 10.58
CA HIS A 43 -15.79 -1.51 9.87
C HIS A 43 -14.36 -1.11 9.50
N ASP A 44 -13.35 -1.69 10.15
CA ASP A 44 -11.93 -1.47 9.87
C ASP A 44 -11.38 -2.47 8.85
N ILE A 45 -12.19 -3.43 8.41
CA ILE A 45 -11.79 -4.47 7.47
C ILE A 45 -12.23 -4.07 6.07
N HIS A 46 -11.27 -4.03 5.16
CA HIS A 46 -11.46 -3.80 3.74
C HIS A 46 -11.11 -5.07 2.95
N ALA A 47 -11.70 -5.20 1.76
CA ALA A 47 -11.44 -6.30 0.85
C ALA A 47 -11.04 -5.78 -0.53
N ASP A 48 -9.96 -6.32 -1.08
CA ASP A 48 -9.49 -6.09 -2.45
C ASP A 48 -9.15 -7.40 -3.16
N VAL A 49 -9.09 -7.35 -4.50
CA VAL A 49 -8.64 -8.48 -5.32
C VAL A 49 -7.11 -8.45 -5.38
N ASP A 50 -6.49 -9.39 -4.69
CA ASP A 50 -5.03 -9.56 -4.66
C ASP A 50 -4.53 -10.29 -5.91
N GLU A 51 -5.20 -11.40 -6.25
CA GLU A 51 -4.86 -12.24 -7.39
C GLU A 51 -6.13 -12.74 -8.10
N ARG A 52 -6.03 -12.92 -9.41
CA ARG A 52 -7.07 -13.54 -10.24
C ARG A 52 -6.47 -14.69 -11.05
N ASN A 53 -7.02 -15.88 -10.88
CA ASN A 53 -6.70 -17.06 -11.67
C ASN A 53 -7.98 -17.60 -12.34
N GLY A 54 -8.24 -17.15 -13.57
CA GLY A 54 -9.45 -17.49 -14.31
C GLY A 54 -10.72 -17.00 -13.61
N ASP A 55 -11.54 -17.95 -13.13
CA ASP A 55 -12.80 -17.69 -12.41
C ASP A 55 -12.62 -17.64 -10.89
N VAL A 56 -11.39 -17.82 -10.40
CA VAL A 56 -11.09 -17.84 -8.96
C VAL A 56 -10.30 -16.59 -8.60
N TYR A 57 -10.81 -15.84 -7.64
CA TYR A 57 -10.25 -14.59 -7.16
C TYR A 57 -9.75 -14.80 -5.73
N ARG A 58 -8.49 -14.44 -5.49
CA ARG A 58 -7.93 -14.37 -4.14
C ARG A 58 -8.21 -12.98 -3.60
N ILE A 59 -9.08 -12.91 -2.60
CA ILE A 59 -9.48 -11.67 -1.95
C ILE A 59 -8.64 -11.51 -0.70
N ARG A 60 -7.92 -10.40 -0.59
CA ARG A 60 -7.18 -10.05 0.61
C ARG A 60 -8.09 -9.24 1.52
N LEU A 61 -8.14 -9.63 2.79
CA LEU A 61 -8.76 -8.86 3.85
C LEU A 61 -7.67 -8.07 4.56
N PHE A 62 -7.82 -6.77 4.69
CA PHE A 62 -6.83 -5.93 5.36
C PHE A 62 -7.48 -4.86 6.24
N SER A 63 -6.72 -4.36 7.19
CA SER A 63 -7.11 -3.23 8.04
C SER A 63 -5.99 -2.21 8.08
N THR A 64 -6.31 -0.94 8.23
CA THR A 64 -5.33 0.13 8.44
C THR A 64 -5.38 0.50 9.92
N PRO A 65 -4.44 0.04 10.75
CA PRO A 65 -4.48 0.32 12.18
C PRO A 65 -4.26 1.81 12.40
N ASP A 66 -5.22 2.49 13.01
CA ASP A 66 -5.06 3.87 13.45
C ASP A 66 -4.23 3.88 14.74
N HIS A 67 -2.93 4.17 14.63
CA HIS A 67 -2.03 4.28 15.78
C HIS A 67 -1.28 5.62 15.73
N PRO A 68 -1.43 6.49 16.73
CA PRO A 68 -0.66 7.73 16.83
C PRO A 68 0.84 7.41 16.85
N GLY A 69 1.60 7.94 15.89
CA GLY A 69 3.06 7.82 15.85
C GLY A 69 3.64 6.65 15.04
N THR A 70 2.81 5.85 14.35
CA THR A 70 3.28 4.88 13.35
C THR A 70 2.69 5.16 11.98
N PRO A 71 3.42 4.93 10.87
CA PRO A 71 2.83 5.03 9.53
C PRO A 71 1.62 4.09 9.42
N ASN A 72 0.47 4.62 9.03
CA ASN A 72 -0.76 3.87 8.74
C ASN A 72 -0.50 2.84 7.62
N ARG A 73 -0.02 1.66 8.00
CA ARG A 73 0.27 0.56 7.07
C ARG A 73 -0.87 -0.43 7.09
N GLU A 74 -1.34 -0.81 5.92
CA GLU A 74 -2.31 -1.89 5.78
C GLU A 74 -1.71 -3.19 6.33
N ALA A 75 -2.41 -3.80 7.27
CA ALA A 75 -2.12 -5.12 7.80
C ALA A 75 -3.08 -6.11 7.15
N THR A 76 -2.56 -7.12 6.45
CA THR A 76 -3.39 -8.23 5.97
C THR A 76 -3.87 -9.06 7.15
N VAL A 77 -5.20 -9.17 7.29
CA VAL A 77 -5.87 -9.84 8.40
C VAL A 77 -6.48 -11.17 7.99
N GLY A 78 -6.57 -11.46 6.70
CA GLY A 78 -7.13 -12.72 6.21
C GLY A 78 -7.25 -12.82 4.70
N TRP A 79 -7.81 -13.94 4.26
CA TRP A 79 -7.92 -14.30 2.86
C TRP A 79 -9.26 -15.00 2.60
N VAL A 80 -9.90 -14.63 1.48
CA VAL A 80 -11.11 -15.28 0.99
C VAL A 80 -10.90 -15.70 -0.46
N THR A 81 -11.22 -16.94 -0.78
CA THR A 81 -11.28 -17.41 -2.17
C THR A 81 -12.70 -17.18 -2.69
N LEU A 82 -12.82 -16.41 -3.76
CA LEU A 82 -14.09 -16.14 -4.44
C LEU A 82 -14.11 -16.85 -5.79
N ASP A 83 -14.95 -17.86 -5.94
CA ASP A 83 -15.15 -18.60 -7.18
C ASP A 83 -16.40 -18.06 -7.91
N THR A 84 -16.19 -17.43 -9.06
CA THR A 84 -17.25 -16.82 -9.87
C THR A 84 -17.98 -17.82 -10.77
N ARG A 85 -17.47 -19.05 -10.89
CA ARG A 85 -18.15 -20.14 -11.60
C ARG A 85 -19.17 -20.82 -10.69
N THR A 86 -18.76 -21.15 -9.45
CA THR A 86 -19.66 -21.77 -8.47
C THR A 86 -20.45 -20.76 -7.64
N MET A 87 -20.11 -19.48 -7.76
CA MET A 87 -20.73 -18.36 -7.03
C MET A 87 -20.61 -18.53 -5.52
N GLN A 88 -19.41 -18.91 -5.06
CA GLN A 88 -19.09 -19.17 -3.66
C GLN A 88 -17.93 -18.28 -3.18
N ALA A 89 -17.99 -17.92 -1.89
CA ALA A 89 -16.87 -17.32 -1.17
C ALA A 89 -16.47 -18.24 -0.01
N LEU A 90 -15.17 -18.51 0.09
CA LEU A 90 -14.56 -19.44 1.02
C LEU A 90 -13.54 -18.68 1.85
N ASP A 91 -13.78 -18.53 3.14
CA ASP A 91 -12.82 -17.94 4.06
C ASP A 91 -11.75 -18.98 4.42
N VAL A 92 -10.52 -18.71 3.97
CA VAL A 92 -9.35 -19.56 4.15
C VAL A 92 -8.41 -19.01 5.21
N THR A 93 -8.85 -17.99 5.97
CA THR A 93 -8.01 -17.27 6.94
C THR A 93 -7.48 -18.19 8.05
N ARG A 94 -8.30 -19.13 8.53
CA ARG A 94 -7.95 -20.03 9.65
C ARG A 94 -7.35 -21.35 9.20
N ASP A 95 -7.96 -21.98 8.20
CA ASP A 95 -7.59 -23.29 7.69
C ASP A 95 -7.88 -23.34 6.17
N PRO A 96 -6.84 -23.29 5.31
CA PRO A 96 -7.04 -23.33 3.86
C PRO A 96 -7.47 -24.71 3.35
N ASP A 97 -7.20 -25.79 4.09
CA ASP A 97 -7.59 -27.15 3.71
C ASP A 97 -9.05 -27.44 4.09
N ARG A 98 -9.60 -26.67 5.04
CA ARG A 98 -11.01 -26.74 5.46
C ARG A 98 -11.65 -25.35 5.54
N PRO A 99 -11.89 -24.69 4.40
CA PRO A 99 -12.42 -23.33 4.38
C PRO A 99 -13.84 -23.22 4.94
N ASP A 100 -14.12 -22.07 5.55
CA ASP A 100 -15.48 -21.70 5.93
C ASP A 100 -16.25 -21.16 4.72
N VAL A 101 -17.32 -21.84 4.33
CA VAL A 101 -18.24 -21.32 3.31
C VAL A 101 -18.99 -20.11 3.86
N LEU A 102 -18.78 -18.96 3.22
CA LEU A 102 -19.41 -17.69 3.56
C LEU A 102 -20.81 -17.60 2.95
N LYS A 103 -21.77 -17.13 3.74
CA LYS A 103 -23.14 -16.88 3.27
C LYS A 103 -23.24 -15.48 2.69
N ILE A 104 -22.92 -15.34 1.40
CA ILE A 104 -22.96 -14.07 0.67
C ILE A 104 -24.21 -13.95 -0.22
N ASP A 105 -24.63 -12.72 -0.52
CA ASP A 105 -25.71 -12.46 -1.46
C ASP A 105 -25.23 -12.73 -2.90
N ARG A 106 -25.79 -13.78 -3.52
CA ARG A 106 -25.47 -14.18 -4.90
C ARG A 106 -25.78 -13.11 -5.94
N ARG A 107 -26.81 -12.28 -5.74
CA ARG A 107 -27.14 -11.17 -6.65
C ARG A 107 -26.12 -10.05 -6.53
N ALA A 108 -25.65 -9.76 -5.31
CA ALA A 108 -24.56 -8.82 -5.09
C ALA A 108 -23.26 -9.33 -5.71
N LEU A 109 -22.95 -10.62 -5.57
CA LEU A 109 -21.81 -11.24 -6.26
C LEU A 109 -21.95 -11.16 -7.78
N SER A 110 -23.10 -11.52 -8.35
CA SER A 110 -23.32 -11.44 -9.80
C SER A 110 -23.12 -10.02 -10.33
N ARG A 111 -23.59 -9.00 -9.59
CA ARG A 111 -23.36 -7.59 -9.93
C ARG A 111 -21.87 -7.23 -9.85
N PHE A 112 -21.18 -7.65 -8.79
CA PHE A 112 -19.73 -7.46 -8.68
C PHE A 112 -19.02 -8.06 -9.89
N VAL A 113 -19.32 -9.31 -10.25
CA VAL A 113 -18.72 -9.94 -11.42
C VAL A 113 -19.08 -9.17 -12.70
N SER A 114 -20.35 -8.91 -12.99
CA SER A 114 -20.72 -8.22 -14.24
C SER A 114 -20.16 -6.81 -14.37
N THR A 115 -19.96 -6.10 -13.25
CA THR A 115 -19.57 -4.68 -13.24
C THR A 115 -18.08 -4.47 -12.98
N CYS A 116 -17.44 -5.39 -12.25
CA CYS A 116 -16.06 -5.27 -11.80
C CYS A 116 -15.11 -6.35 -12.35
N SER A 117 -15.62 -7.46 -12.92
CA SER A 117 -14.73 -8.53 -13.45
C SER A 117 -13.88 -8.12 -14.65
N VAL A 118 -14.27 -7.06 -15.39
CA VAL A 118 -13.48 -6.48 -16.48
C VAL A 118 -12.35 -5.57 -15.93
N SER A 119 -12.47 -5.16 -14.66
CA SER A 119 -11.49 -4.33 -13.95
C SER A 119 -10.67 -5.09 -12.92
N ALA A 120 -10.82 -6.42 -12.84
CA ALA A 120 -9.90 -7.27 -12.11
C ALA A 120 -8.64 -7.56 -12.94
N ALA A 121 -7.97 -6.49 -13.36
CA ALA A 121 -6.51 -6.55 -13.34
C ALA A 121 -6.12 -6.94 -11.90
N PRO A 122 -5.03 -7.71 -11.68
CA PRO A 122 -4.51 -7.86 -10.34
C PRO A 122 -4.32 -6.45 -9.79
N MET A 123 -5.12 -6.10 -8.78
CA MET A 123 -4.89 -4.94 -7.94
C MET A 123 -4.25 -5.42 -6.63
N HIS A 124 -3.15 -6.18 -6.72
CA HIS A 124 -1.95 -5.52 -6.25
C HIS A 124 -1.96 -4.21 -7.04
N SER A 125 -2.25 -3.05 -6.45
CA SER A 125 -1.86 -1.84 -7.16
C SER A 125 -0.40 -2.11 -7.48
N ALA A 126 -0.07 -2.44 -8.73
CA ALA A 126 1.30 -2.69 -9.12
C ALA A 126 1.94 -1.39 -8.66
N VAL A 127 2.71 -1.46 -7.57
CA VAL A 127 3.05 -0.25 -6.83
C VAL A 127 3.68 0.61 -7.87
N ASP A 128 3.08 1.76 -8.15
CA ASP A 128 3.62 2.66 -9.15
C ASP A 128 4.88 3.22 -8.50
N CYS A 129 5.98 2.48 -8.68
CA CYS A 129 7.24 2.74 -8.00
C CYS A 129 7.74 4.12 -8.38
N ASP A 130 7.44 4.60 -9.58
CA ASP A 130 7.79 5.94 -10.01
C ASP A 130 6.97 7.00 -9.26
N ALA A 131 5.65 6.84 -9.17
CA ALA A 131 4.80 7.76 -8.40
C ALA A 131 5.10 7.72 -6.90
N LEU A 132 5.37 6.53 -6.35
CA LEU A 132 5.73 6.36 -4.96
C LEU A 132 7.08 6.99 -4.65
N ASN A 133 8.09 6.78 -5.51
CA ASN A 133 9.41 7.39 -5.36
C ASN A 133 9.30 8.92 -5.41
N ARG A 134 8.59 9.48 -6.40
CA ARG A 134 8.38 10.94 -6.48
C ARG A 134 7.75 11.51 -5.21
N ARG A 135 6.72 10.85 -4.67
CA ARG A 135 6.06 11.25 -3.43
C ARG A 135 7.01 11.17 -2.23
N ALA A 136 7.72 10.04 -2.10
CA ALA A 136 8.63 9.80 -0.99
C ALA A 136 9.81 10.77 -0.97
N GLN A 137 10.33 11.15 -2.14
CA GLN A 137 11.37 12.19 -2.22
C GLN A 137 10.83 13.59 -1.89
N ALA A 138 9.57 13.88 -2.22
CA ALA A 138 8.96 15.18 -1.94
C ALA A 138 8.49 15.35 -0.48
N GLN A 139 8.16 14.25 0.19
CA GLN A 139 7.55 14.26 1.53
C GLN A 139 8.43 13.64 2.63
N GLY A 140 9.53 12.99 2.25
CA GLY A 140 10.45 12.37 3.20
C GLY A 140 11.31 13.38 3.93
N ASP A 141 11.89 12.90 5.03
CA ASP A 141 12.77 13.70 5.87
C ASP A 141 14.14 13.79 5.19
N ASP A 142 14.57 15.01 4.86
CA ASP A 142 15.89 15.26 4.27
C ASP A 142 17.00 14.98 5.28
N VAL A 143 18.00 14.20 4.86
CA VAL A 143 19.18 13.91 5.67
C VAL A 143 20.22 14.98 5.39
N MET A 144 20.52 15.78 6.41
CA MET A 144 21.56 16.80 6.33
C MET A 144 22.87 16.19 5.84
N GLY A 145 23.46 16.83 4.82
CA GLY A 145 24.69 16.35 4.20
C GLY A 145 25.86 16.14 5.17
N SER A 146 25.90 16.89 6.28
CA SER A 146 26.91 16.75 7.34
C SER A 146 26.85 15.43 8.10
N ASP A 147 25.69 14.79 8.09
CA ASP A 147 25.40 13.56 8.82
C ASP A 147 24.76 12.52 7.89
N ALA A 148 25.09 12.59 6.59
CA ALA A 148 24.60 11.68 5.56
C ALA A 148 25.26 10.29 5.61
N GLY A 149 26.47 10.18 6.17
CA GLY A 149 27.24 8.95 6.13
C GLY A 149 26.56 7.79 6.88
N ARG A 150 26.45 6.64 6.21
CA ARG A 150 25.91 5.40 6.78
C ARG A 150 26.82 4.23 6.41
N VAL A 151 26.93 3.28 7.34
CA VAL A 151 27.52 1.96 7.10
C VAL A 151 26.43 0.89 7.11
N VAL A 152 26.51 -0.06 6.17
CA VAL A 152 25.62 -1.21 6.10
C VAL A 152 25.97 -2.20 7.22
N VAL A 153 24.98 -2.58 8.01
CA VAL A 153 25.14 -3.50 9.16
C VAL A 153 24.34 -4.79 8.98
N GLY A 154 24.75 -5.85 9.69
CA GLY A 154 24.07 -7.14 9.70
C GLY A 154 24.39 -8.01 8.48
N ASN A 155 24.01 -9.28 8.57
CA ASN A 155 24.48 -10.29 7.61
C ASN A 155 23.77 -10.24 6.25
N GLY A 156 24.52 -10.59 5.19
CA GLY A 156 23.99 -10.84 3.86
C GLY A 156 23.70 -9.59 3.03
N ARG A 157 23.27 -9.81 1.78
CA ARG A 157 23.01 -8.77 0.78
C ARG A 157 21.84 -7.88 1.20
N LEU A 158 22.03 -6.56 1.11
CA LEU A 158 21.00 -5.55 1.27
C LEU A 158 20.54 -5.10 -0.13
N PRO A 159 19.34 -5.53 -0.58
CA PRO A 159 18.85 -5.16 -1.91
C PRO A 159 18.47 -3.68 -2.00
N PHE A 160 18.58 -3.13 -3.20
CA PHE A 160 18.02 -1.83 -3.55
C PHE A 160 16.58 -1.96 -4.02
N PHE A 161 15.83 -0.88 -3.83
CA PHE A 161 14.47 -0.70 -4.29
C PHE A 161 14.36 0.62 -5.07
N SER A 162 13.55 0.68 -6.12
CA SER A 162 13.29 1.89 -6.91
C SER A 162 12.38 2.88 -6.19
N ALA A 163 11.62 2.40 -5.19
CA ALA A 163 10.77 3.18 -4.30
C ALA A 163 10.76 2.54 -2.89
N PRO A 164 10.29 3.21 -1.82
CA PRO A 164 10.27 2.69 -0.46
C PRO A 164 9.15 1.66 -0.21
N ASP A 165 9.10 0.61 -1.03
CA ASP A 165 8.17 -0.50 -0.91
C ASP A 165 8.84 -1.82 -1.30
N ASP A 166 8.43 -2.92 -0.67
CA ASP A 166 9.03 -4.23 -0.90
C ASP A 166 8.74 -4.78 -2.31
N ALA A 167 7.65 -4.36 -2.94
CA ALA A 167 7.30 -4.69 -4.33
C ALA A 167 8.20 -3.95 -5.35
N CYS A 168 8.87 -2.86 -4.95
CA CYS A 168 9.71 -2.04 -5.82
C CYS A 168 11.17 -2.51 -5.84
N ARG A 169 11.44 -3.79 -5.60
CA ARG A 169 12.80 -4.34 -5.55
C ARG A 169 13.47 -4.27 -6.92
N ILE A 170 14.74 -3.88 -6.94
CA ILE A 170 15.57 -3.94 -8.15
C ILE A 170 16.35 -5.26 -8.13
N ASP A 171 16.04 -6.14 -9.07
CA ASP A 171 16.69 -7.44 -9.16
C ASP A 171 18.18 -7.31 -9.49
N GLY A 172 19.00 -8.09 -8.80
CA GLY A 172 20.45 -8.11 -9.00
C GLY A 172 21.22 -6.91 -8.42
N LEU A 173 20.54 -5.86 -7.93
CA LEU A 173 21.20 -4.70 -7.33
C LEU A 173 21.17 -4.76 -5.80
N PHE A 174 22.36 -4.79 -5.19
CA PHE A 174 22.52 -4.87 -3.74
C PHE A 174 23.87 -4.31 -3.31
N ILE A 175 23.94 -3.95 -2.03
CA ILE A 175 25.17 -3.70 -1.28
C ILE A 175 25.34 -4.77 -0.20
N VAL A 176 26.51 -4.83 0.42
CA VAL A 176 26.83 -5.83 1.45
C VAL A 176 27.23 -5.16 2.75
N GLU A 177 27.35 -5.96 3.81
CA GLU A 177 27.82 -5.49 5.10
C GLU A 177 29.17 -4.76 4.99
N HIS A 178 29.32 -3.67 5.75
CA HIS A 178 30.47 -2.76 5.76
C HIS A 178 30.62 -1.87 4.51
N ASP A 179 29.71 -1.96 3.52
CA ASP A 179 29.65 -0.92 2.49
C ASP A 179 29.22 0.41 3.13
N HIS A 180 29.83 1.50 2.67
CA HIS A 180 29.47 2.86 3.07
C HIS A 180 28.59 3.50 2.00
N VAL A 181 27.56 4.22 2.43
CA VAL A 181 26.61 4.92 1.57
C VAL A 181 26.31 6.31 2.13
N ASP A 182 25.89 7.20 1.25
CA ASP A 182 25.41 8.53 1.63
C ASP A 182 23.89 8.54 1.63
N ALA A 183 23.28 8.72 2.80
CA ALA A 183 21.84 8.88 2.95
C ALA A 183 21.37 10.25 2.43
N ARG A 184 20.20 10.28 1.81
CA ARG A 184 19.59 11.47 1.20
C ARG A 184 18.26 11.80 1.85
N THR A 185 17.36 10.82 1.86
CA THR A 185 15.97 11.01 2.29
C THR A 185 15.52 9.80 3.09
N GLU A 186 14.88 10.01 4.23
CA GLU A 186 14.26 8.96 5.02
C GLU A 186 12.74 8.99 4.82
N TYR A 187 12.14 7.82 4.54
CA TYR A 187 10.71 7.69 4.33
C TYR A 187 10.21 6.34 4.87
N GLY A 188 9.62 6.38 6.07
CA GLY A 188 9.10 5.20 6.75
C GLY A 188 10.20 4.20 7.16
N ARG A 189 10.28 3.04 6.49
CA ARG A 189 11.26 1.97 6.80
C ARG A 189 12.46 1.97 5.85
N PHE A 190 12.51 2.96 4.95
CA PHE A 190 13.50 3.02 3.90
C PHE A 190 14.25 4.34 3.95
N THR A 191 15.50 4.26 3.52
CA THR A 191 16.38 5.40 3.32
C THR A 191 16.83 5.38 1.87
N SER A 192 16.64 6.49 1.16
CA SER A 192 17.25 6.73 -0.15
C SER A 192 18.73 6.98 0.06
N VAL A 193 19.56 6.22 -0.66
CA VAL A 193 21.02 6.26 -0.52
C VAL A 193 21.68 6.36 -1.88
N VAL A 194 22.88 6.94 -1.88
CA VAL A 194 23.84 6.87 -2.98
C VAL A 194 24.99 5.97 -2.52
N TYR A 195 25.31 4.96 -3.32
CA TYR A 195 26.47 4.10 -3.14
C TYR A 195 27.47 4.37 -4.26
N LEU A 196 28.72 4.63 -3.87
CA LEU A 196 29.84 4.67 -4.79
C LEU A 196 30.71 3.44 -4.54
N ASN A 197 30.78 2.55 -5.53
CA ASN A 197 31.67 1.39 -5.44
C ASN A 197 33.13 1.86 -5.45
N PRO A 198 33.91 1.63 -4.38
CA PRO A 198 35.27 2.15 -4.29
C PRO A 198 36.23 1.50 -5.30
N ARG A 199 35.92 0.30 -5.79
CA ARG A 199 36.77 -0.45 -6.72
C ARG A 199 36.46 -0.12 -8.17
N THR A 200 35.18 -0.12 -8.54
CA THR A 200 34.75 0.06 -9.94
C THR A 200 34.41 1.50 -10.28
N ARG A 201 34.27 2.38 -9.27
CA ARG A 201 33.71 3.73 -9.41
C ARG A 201 32.28 3.78 -9.93
N GLY A 202 31.59 2.64 -9.99
CA GLY A 202 30.17 2.57 -10.33
C GLY A 202 29.31 3.22 -9.24
N ILE A 203 28.25 3.90 -9.65
CA ILE A 203 27.29 4.55 -8.76
C ILE A 203 25.99 3.75 -8.79
N ALA A 204 25.39 3.53 -7.63
CA ALA A 204 24.05 3.00 -7.49
C ALA A 204 23.23 3.91 -6.59
N GLU A 205 21.99 4.18 -6.98
CA GLU A 205 21.06 5.02 -6.23
C GLU A 205 19.74 4.30 -6.06
N GLY A 206 19.10 4.50 -4.91
CA GLY A 206 17.77 3.95 -4.64
C GLY A 206 17.51 3.82 -3.16
N TRP A 207 16.45 3.11 -2.81
CA TRP A 207 16.00 2.91 -1.44
C TRP A 207 16.56 1.61 -0.89
N VAL A 208 16.94 1.61 0.40
CA VAL A 208 17.30 0.41 1.16
C VAL A 208 16.61 0.44 2.50
N ARG A 209 16.51 -0.70 3.19
CA ARG A 209 15.88 -0.76 4.52
C ARG A 209 16.74 0.00 5.54
N THR A 210 16.15 1.00 6.20
CA THR A 210 16.82 1.84 7.21
C THR A 210 17.39 1.02 8.36
N ALA A 211 16.71 -0.05 8.77
CA ALA A 211 17.17 -0.95 9.84
C ALA A 211 18.50 -1.67 9.53
N ARG A 212 18.98 -1.62 8.28
CA ARG A 212 20.26 -2.17 7.84
C ARG A 212 21.35 -1.10 7.69
N LEU A 213 21.08 0.13 8.12
CA LEU A 213 22.00 1.25 8.09
C LEU A 213 22.30 1.75 9.51
N LYS A 214 23.54 2.14 9.75
CA LYS A 214 23.96 2.83 10.98
C LYS A 214 24.73 4.09 10.63
N PRO A 215 24.52 5.23 11.31
CA PRO A 215 25.39 6.40 11.18
C PRO A 215 26.85 6.03 11.43
N ASP A 216 27.73 6.42 10.53
CA ASP A 216 29.18 6.19 10.67
C ASP A 216 29.94 7.45 11.14
N GLY A 217 29.20 8.54 11.36
CA GLY A 217 29.75 9.81 11.83
C GLY A 217 30.37 10.66 10.72
N THR A 218 30.25 10.24 9.46
CA THR A 218 30.71 10.98 8.29
C THR A 218 29.55 11.68 7.56
N GLY A 219 29.88 12.48 6.56
CA GLY A 219 28.92 13.17 5.71
C GLY A 219 29.59 13.67 4.43
N ILE A 220 28.77 14.09 3.48
CA ILE A 220 29.21 14.68 2.19
C ILE A 220 29.46 16.18 2.29
N ALA A 221 29.12 16.80 3.43
CA ALA A 221 29.33 18.22 3.70
C ALA A 221 30.00 18.43 5.07
N PRO A 222 30.69 19.56 5.28
CA PRO A 222 31.17 19.93 6.61
C PRO A 222 30.02 20.09 7.60
N ARG A 223 30.23 19.71 8.87
CA ARG A 223 29.30 20.05 9.95
C ARG A 223 29.25 21.56 10.13
N GLN A 224 28.05 22.12 10.17
CA GLN A 224 27.87 23.52 10.53
C GLN A 224 28.08 23.67 12.05
N PRO A 225 28.82 24.71 12.50
CA PRO A 225 29.09 24.96 13.91
C PRO A 225 27.87 25.47 14.69
#